data_AF-A0AA41FHA0-F1
#
_entry.id   AF-A0AA41FHA0-F1
#
_cell.length_a   1.000
_cell.length_b   1.000
_cell.length_c   1.000
_cell.angle_alpha   90.00
_cell.angle_beta   90.00
_cell.angle_gamma   90.00
#
_symmetry.space_group_name_H-M   'P 1'
#
loop_
_entity.id
_entity.type
_entity.pdbx_description
1 polymer ?
#
loop_
_entity_poly.entity_id
_entity_poly.type
_entity_poly.pdbx_seq_one_letter_code
_entity_poly.pdbx_strand_id
1 'polypeptide(L)' 'MDKECCGTCKWHELVIDSRTDWLCGNADSYYDGLFTDYDDMCEAYEPRDY' A
#
# COMPACT_ATOMS: atom_id res chain seq x y z
N MET A 1 -3.13 18.91 -0.61
CA MET A 1 -2.00 17.99 -0.76
C MET A 1 -2.57 16.64 -0.43
N ASP A 2 -3.11 16.00 -1.45
CA ASP A 2 -3.72 14.67 -1.37
C ASP A 2 -2.61 13.70 -1.02
N LYS A 3 -2.60 13.26 0.25
CA LYS A 3 -1.55 12.38 0.75
C LYS A 3 -1.72 11.03 0.05
N GLU A 4 -0.73 10.68 -0.74
CA GLU A 4 -0.55 9.40 -1.46
C GLU A 4 -0.26 8.28 -0.45
N CYS A 5 -1.20 8.06 0.46
CA CYS A 5 -1.12 7.12 1.56
C CYS A 5 -1.30 5.69 1.05
N CYS A 6 -0.53 4.74 1.58
CA CYS A 6 -0.52 3.35 1.13
C CYS A 6 -1.94 2.74 1.05
N GLY A 7 -2.86 3.08 1.96
CA GLY A 7 -4.22 2.57 1.94
C GLY A 7 -5.11 2.96 0.74
N THR A 8 -4.71 3.95 -0.07
CA THR A 8 -5.40 4.31 -1.32
C THR A 8 -4.64 3.84 -2.58
N CYS A 9 -3.49 3.20 -2.38
CA CYS A 9 -2.69 2.64 -3.46
C CYS A 9 -3.26 1.30 -3.94
N LYS A 10 -3.18 1.03 -5.25
CA LYS A 10 -3.59 -0.25 -5.83
C LYS A 10 -2.67 -1.41 -5.44
N TRP A 11 -1.43 -1.11 -5.09
CA TRP A 11 -0.41 -2.10 -4.78
C TRP A 11 -0.42 -2.57 -3.33
N HIS A 12 -1.00 -1.80 -2.43
CA HIS A 12 -1.07 -2.18 -1.02
C HIS A 12 -2.38 -2.90 -0.74
N GLU A 13 -2.29 -4.13 -0.24
CA GLU A 13 -3.42 -4.99 0.07
C GLU A 13 -3.62 -5.06 1.59
N LEU A 14 -4.87 -4.94 2.04
CA LEU A 14 -5.20 -5.04 3.46
C LEU A 14 -5.07 -6.50 3.89
N VAL A 15 -4.30 -6.77 4.94
CA VAL A 15 -4.22 -8.10 5.52
C VAL A 15 -5.48 -8.35 6.35
N ILE A 16 -6.30 -9.29 5.88
CA ILE A 16 -7.66 -9.58 6.39
C ILE A 16 -7.67 -9.84 7.90
N ASP A 17 -6.58 -10.40 8.44
CA ASP A 17 -6.51 -10.83 9.83
C ASP A 17 -6.15 -9.70 10.82
N SER A 18 -5.48 -8.63 10.37
CA SER A 18 -5.04 -7.55 11.27
C SER A 18 -5.82 -6.24 11.16
N ARG A 19 -6.65 -6.06 10.11
CA ARG A 19 -7.49 -4.84 9.85
C ARG A 19 -6.73 -3.51 9.75
N THR A 20 -5.46 -3.47 10.14
CA THR A 20 -4.61 -2.27 10.16
C THR A 20 -3.36 -2.42 9.31
N ASP A 21 -2.91 -3.66 9.05
CA ASP A 21 -1.66 -3.87 8.34
C ASP A 21 -1.94 -3.99 6.85
N TRP A 22 -1.12 -3.29 6.08
CA TRP A 22 -1.12 -3.37 4.63
C TRP A 22 0.14 -4.09 4.16
N LEU A 23 0.02 -4.88 3.11
CA LEU A 23 1.12 -5.58 2.48
C LEU A 23 1.36 -4.98 1.09
N CYS A 24 2.60 -4.65 0.78
CA CYS A 24 2.97 -4.25 -0.58
C CYS A 24 2.98 -5.48 -1.50
N GLY A 25 2.14 -5.47 -2.53
CA GLY A 25 2.07 -6.48 -3.59
C GLY A 25 2.60 -5.99 -4.93
N ASN A 26 3.40 -4.92 -4.95
CA ASN A 26 4.09 -4.49 -6.17
C ASN A 26 5.38 -5.29 -6.35
N ALA A 27 5.34 -6.32 -7.21
CA ALA A 27 6.48 -7.17 -7.52
C ALA A 27 7.71 -6.44 -8.11
N ASP A 28 7.52 -5.23 -8.65
CA ASP A 28 8.60 -4.39 -9.17
C ASP A 28 9.20 -3.45 -8.09
N SER A 29 8.63 -3.43 -6.88
CA SER A 29 9.09 -2.62 -5.75
C SER A 29 10.15 -3.35 -4.93
N TYR A 30 11.10 -2.61 -4.37
CA TYR A 30 12.02 -3.15 -3.36
C TYR A 30 11.31 -3.64 -2.09
N TYR A 31 10.09 -3.13 -1.85
CA TYR A 31 9.29 -3.45 -0.67
C TYR A 31 8.25 -4.55 -0.91
N ASP A 32 8.32 -5.28 -2.04
CA ASP A 32 7.41 -6.41 -2.31
C ASP A 32 7.37 -7.41 -1.14
N GLY A 33 6.17 -7.75 -0.69
CA GLY A 33 5.92 -8.65 0.43
C GLY A 33 6.24 -8.07 1.82
N LEU A 34 6.56 -6.78 1.93
CA LEU A 34 6.74 -6.10 3.22
C LEU A 34 5.45 -5.42 3.69
N PHE A 35 5.29 -5.35 5.02
CA PHE A 35 4.21 -4.62 5.65
C PHE A 35 4.48 -3.12 5.62
N THR A 36 3.40 -2.34 5.45
CA THR A 36 3.39 -0.88 5.44
C THR A 36 2.21 -0.38 6.26
N ASP A 37 2.37 0.78 6.89
CA ASP A 37 1.26 1.42 7.59
C ASP A 37 0.36 2.19 6.63
N TYR A 38 -0.89 2.46 7.05
CA TYR A 38 -1.83 3.26 6.24
C TYR A 38 -1.27 4.64 5.89
N ASP A 39 -0.55 5.27 6.83
CA ASP A 39 -0.02 6.62 6.71
C ASP A 39 1.33 6.71 5.97
N ASP A 40 1.91 5.57 5.58
CA ASP A 40 3.16 5.55 4.82
C ASP A 40 2.97 6.12 3.40
N MET A 41 4.08 6.61 2.82
CA MET A 41 4.12 7.10 1.44
C MET A 41 4.63 5.99 0.52
N CYS A 42 3.92 5.75 -0.58
CA CYS A 42 4.34 4.78 -1.59
C CYS A 42 5.09 5.48 -2.73
N GLU A 43 6.36 5.12 -2.95
CA GLU A 43 7.15 5.67 -4.06
C GLU A 43 6.59 5.28 -5.44
N ALA A 44 5.92 4.13 -5.52
CA ALA A 44 5.23 3.63 -6.71
C ALA A 44 3.71 3.83 -6.61
N TYR A 45 3.26 4.92 -5.97
CA TYR A 45 1.85 5.18 -5.76
C TYR A 45 1.09 5.21 -7.08
N GLU A 46 0.11 4.31 -7.19
CA GLU A 46 -0.92 4.37 -8.21
C GLU A 46 -2.29 4.24 -7.52
N PRO A 47 -3.26 5.10 -7.86
CA PRO A 47 -4.60 5.04 -7.28
C PRO A 47 -5.31 3.74 -7.65
N ARG A 48 -6.21 3.27 -6.79
CA ARG A 48 -7.12 2.16 -7.12
C ARG A 48 -8.10 2.59 -8.21
N ASP A 49 -8.24 1.77 -9.25
CA ASP A 49 -9.32 1.89 -10.22
C ASP A 49 -10.63 1.44 -9.54
N TYR A 50 -11.61 2.35 -9.42
CA TYR A 50 -12.93 2.10 -8.84
C TYR A 50 -14.00 1.89 -9.93
#